data_AF-A0A1H2LHI5-F1
#
_entry.id   AF-A0A1H2LHI5-F1
#
_cell.length_a   1.000
_cell.length_b   1.000
_cell.length_c   1.000
_cell.angle_alpha   90.00
_cell.angle_beta   90.00
_cell.angle_gamma   90.00
#
_symmetry.space_group_name_H-M   'P 1'
#
loop_
_entity.id
_entity.type
_entity.pdbx_description
1 polymer ?
#
loop_
_entity_poly.entity_id
_entity_poly.type
_entity_poly.pdbx_seq_one_letter_code
_entity_poly.pdbx_strand_id
1 'polypeptide(L)'
;MNIIVPGLALAPEFYEARFPIARVVDTWCFPWISSCSDANNFYYDGEPITLIGHSLGGLMALEWALLFPQNVCRLVLLDPTFPRDNAEYTINNPLANIATRLLPLSLAPFFDNSILNRRYRGKQNRQFLAHQWNYASTLETRVSQLLTASTVAPHIRTHVIVGAGNGRQTRFLMEQRTLASMLDAKLVMLWGENHLFPLTNPELVLPFISQV
;
A
#
# COMPACT_ATOMS: atom_id res chain seq x y z
N MET A 1 -2.10 14.27 -11.75
CA MET A 1 -3.06 13.92 -10.67
C MET A 1 -2.38 13.02 -9.63
N ASN A 2 -2.80 13.06 -8.36
CA ASN A 2 -2.29 12.18 -7.30
C ASN A 2 -3.32 11.11 -6.93
N ILE A 3 -2.90 9.84 -6.91
CA ILE A 3 -3.74 8.71 -6.49
C ILE A 3 -3.06 7.97 -5.33
N ILE A 4 -3.77 7.79 -4.23
CA ILE A 4 -3.32 7.01 -3.08
C ILE A 4 -4.01 5.65 -3.08
N VAL A 5 -3.21 4.59 -2.93
CA VAL A 5 -3.64 3.21 -2.74
C VAL A 5 -3.43 2.84 -1.26
N PRO A 6 -4.51 2.72 -0.48
CA PRO A 6 -4.46 2.34 0.94
C PRO A 6 -3.79 1.00 1.20
N GLY A 7 -3.16 0.87 2.38
CA GLY A 7 -2.71 -0.42 2.91
C GLY A 7 -3.85 -1.38 3.22
N LEU A 8 -3.49 -2.67 3.38
CA LEU A 8 -4.42 -3.74 3.71
C LEU A 8 -5.29 -3.35 4.90
N ALA A 9 -6.60 -3.58 4.77
CA ALA A 9 -7.58 -3.31 5.82
C ALA A 9 -7.63 -1.85 6.31
N LEU A 10 -6.90 -0.89 5.74
CA LEU A 10 -7.02 0.53 6.13
C LEU A 10 -8.17 1.17 5.35
N ALA A 11 -9.04 1.88 6.06
CA ALA A 11 -10.18 2.54 5.45
C ALA A 11 -9.72 3.72 4.57
N PRO A 12 -10.28 3.89 3.35
CA PRO A 12 -9.98 5.04 2.48
C PRO A 12 -10.15 6.38 3.19
N GLU A 13 -11.17 6.49 4.05
CA GLU A 13 -11.47 7.71 4.80
C GLU A 13 -10.32 8.18 5.70
N PHE A 14 -9.45 7.27 6.15
CA PHE A 14 -8.26 7.64 6.92
C PHE A 14 -7.26 8.45 6.09
N TYR A 15 -7.20 8.19 4.79
CA TYR A 15 -6.33 8.91 3.86
C TYR A 15 -7.01 10.18 3.35
N GLU A 16 -8.29 10.12 3.01
CA GLU A 16 -9.04 11.29 2.51
C GLU A 16 -8.97 12.46 3.50
N ALA A 17 -9.06 12.17 4.79
CA ALA A 17 -8.95 13.18 5.84
C ALA A 17 -7.56 13.84 5.93
N ARG A 18 -6.50 13.18 5.46
CA ARG A 18 -5.10 13.64 5.59
C ARG A 18 -4.46 14.08 4.28
N PHE A 19 -5.02 13.65 3.16
CA PHE A 19 -4.50 13.91 1.82
C PHE A 19 -5.60 14.45 0.91
N PRO A 20 -6.16 15.64 1.18
CA PRO A 20 -7.25 16.22 0.38
C PRO A 20 -6.83 16.53 -1.08
N ILE A 21 -5.54 16.53 -1.36
CA ILE A 21 -4.95 16.76 -2.68
C ILE A 21 -4.79 15.49 -3.53
N ALA A 22 -5.29 14.35 -3.05
CA ALA A 22 -5.18 13.06 -3.72
C ALA A 22 -6.53 12.35 -3.77
N ARG A 23 -6.78 11.64 -4.87
CA ARG A 23 -7.88 10.68 -4.96
C ARG A 23 -7.45 9.41 -4.24
N VAL A 24 -8.31 8.87 -3.38
CA VAL A 24 -8.03 7.64 -2.64
C VAL A 24 -8.78 6.50 -3.30
N VAL A 25 -8.07 5.40 -3.58
CA VAL A 25 -8.69 4.18 -4.09
C VAL A 25 -9.53 3.56 -2.98
N ASP A 26 -10.83 3.36 -3.23
CA ASP A 26 -11.69 2.59 -2.32
C ASP A 26 -11.41 1.09 -2.47
N THR A 27 -10.40 0.63 -1.75
CA THR A 27 -9.98 -0.77 -1.70
C THR A 27 -11.00 -1.68 -0.99
N TRP A 28 -12.05 -1.10 -0.42
CA TRP A 28 -13.18 -1.82 0.14
C TRP A 28 -14.27 -2.14 -0.89
N CYS A 29 -14.43 -1.27 -1.89
CA CYS A 29 -15.33 -1.48 -3.03
C CYS A 29 -14.66 -2.22 -4.20
N PHE A 30 -13.34 -2.08 -4.34
CA PHE A 30 -12.53 -2.79 -5.34
C PHE A 30 -11.60 -3.80 -4.65
N PRO A 31 -12.14 -4.93 -4.13
CA PRO A 31 -11.31 -5.94 -3.49
C PRO A 31 -10.34 -6.54 -4.50
N TRP A 32 -9.05 -6.33 -4.21
CA TRP A 32 -7.75 -6.86 -4.67
C TRP A 32 -7.65 -8.18 -5.46
N ILE A 33 -8.66 -8.63 -6.20
CA ILE A 33 -8.82 -10.04 -6.59
C ILE A 33 -8.52 -10.31 -8.07
N SER A 34 -8.52 -9.30 -8.94
CA SER A 34 -8.40 -9.49 -10.40
C SER A 34 -7.10 -8.91 -10.99
N SER A 35 -6.82 -7.62 -10.79
CA SER A 35 -5.65 -6.91 -11.31
C SER A 35 -5.76 -5.42 -10.94
N CYS A 36 -4.65 -4.67 -10.93
CA CYS A 36 -4.71 -3.21 -10.92
C CYS A 36 -5.42 -2.62 -12.17
N SER A 37 -5.67 -3.43 -13.20
CA SER A 37 -6.40 -3.04 -14.43
C SER A 37 -7.77 -2.42 -14.14
N ASP A 38 -8.53 -2.94 -13.18
CA ASP A 38 -9.84 -2.40 -12.83
C ASP A 38 -9.70 -1.01 -12.18
N ALA A 39 -8.70 -0.82 -11.32
CA ALA A 39 -8.37 0.48 -10.76
C ALA A 39 -7.89 1.46 -11.84
N ASN A 40 -7.07 1.00 -12.79
CA ASN A 40 -6.67 1.83 -13.91
C ASN A 40 -7.89 2.34 -14.69
N ASN A 41 -8.82 1.46 -15.04
CA ASN A 41 -10.02 1.85 -15.79
C ASN A 41 -10.91 2.85 -15.04
N PHE A 42 -10.93 2.80 -13.71
CA PHE A 42 -11.83 3.63 -12.90
C PHE A 42 -11.20 4.96 -12.45
N TYR A 43 -9.89 4.98 -12.23
CA TYR A 43 -9.20 6.11 -11.64
C TYR A 43 -8.34 6.89 -12.64
N TYR A 44 -7.88 6.27 -13.73
CA TYR A 44 -7.11 6.95 -14.78
C TYR A 44 -8.04 7.76 -15.70
N ASP A 45 -7.66 9.00 -15.99
CA ASP A 45 -8.42 9.94 -16.81
C ASP A 45 -7.71 10.33 -18.12
N GLY A 46 -6.59 9.69 -18.44
CA GLY A 46 -5.81 9.95 -19.66
C GLY A 46 -4.50 10.69 -19.45
N GLU A 47 -4.29 11.30 -18.27
CA GLU A 47 -3.08 12.06 -17.96
C GLU A 47 -2.14 11.32 -17.00
N PRO A 48 -0.81 11.43 -17.16
CA PRO A 48 0.14 10.78 -16.27
C PRO A 48 -0.07 11.12 -14.78
N ILE A 49 -0.11 10.08 -13.94
CA ILE A 49 -0.42 10.18 -12.52
C ILE A 49 0.84 10.03 -11.64
N THR A 50 0.83 10.70 -10.49
CA THR A 50 1.65 10.30 -9.35
C THR A 50 0.87 9.27 -8.56
N LEU A 51 1.44 8.07 -8.45
CA LEU A 51 0.84 6.95 -7.75
C LEU A 51 1.55 6.75 -6.41
N ILE A 52 0.77 6.73 -5.34
CA ILE A 52 1.24 6.60 -3.97
C ILE A 52 0.64 5.31 -3.41
N GLY A 53 1.45 4.41 -2.88
CA GLY A 53 0.95 3.18 -2.26
C GLY A 53 1.53 2.98 -0.87
N HIS A 54 0.67 2.69 0.11
CA HIS A 54 1.08 2.42 1.49
C HIS A 54 1.01 0.93 1.80
N SER A 55 2.02 0.35 2.45
CA SER A 55 2.01 -1.04 2.91
C SER A 55 1.70 -2.00 1.76
N LEU A 56 0.68 -2.85 1.87
CA LEU A 56 0.21 -3.71 0.78
C LEU A 56 -0.29 -2.93 -0.45
N GLY A 57 -0.87 -1.74 -0.25
CA GLY A 57 -1.22 -0.83 -1.34
C GLY A 57 0.00 -0.36 -2.15
N GLY A 58 1.19 -0.38 -1.54
CA GLY A 58 2.47 -0.18 -2.23
C GLY A 58 2.72 -1.21 -3.33
N LEU A 59 2.37 -2.48 -3.09
CA LEU A 59 2.52 -3.53 -4.10
C LEU A 59 1.56 -3.36 -5.28
N MET A 60 0.31 -2.95 -5.02
CA MET A 60 -0.62 -2.66 -6.12
C MET A 60 -0.22 -1.40 -6.89
N ALA A 61 0.28 -0.37 -6.21
CA ALA A 61 0.83 0.80 -6.87
C ALA A 61 2.01 0.42 -7.79
N LEU A 62 2.90 -0.44 -7.29
CA LEU A 62 4.02 -0.95 -8.07
C LEU A 62 3.56 -1.81 -9.25
N GLU A 63 2.59 -2.70 -9.04
CA GLU A 63 1.98 -3.49 -10.12
C GLU A 63 1.43 -2.59 -11.23
N TRP A 64 0.69 -1.55 -10.86
CA TRP A 64 0.14 -0.59 -11.80
C TRP A 64 1.25 0.12 -12.58
N ALA A 65 2.29 0.60 -11.91
CA ALA A 65 3.43 1.24 -12.56
C ALA A 65 4.18 0.28 -13.53
N LEU A 66 4.22 -1.01 -13.23
CA LEU A 66 4.84 -2.04 -14.09
C LEU A 66 3.98 -2.39 -15.32
N LEU A 67 2.67 -2.50 -15.14
CA LEU A 67 1.75 -2.90 -16.23
C LEU A 67 1.35 -1.74 -17.13
N PHE A 68 1.32 -0.51 -16.60
CA PHE A 68 0.92 0.70 -17.32
C PHE A 68 1.95 1.82 -17.13
N PRO A 69 3.22 1.61 -17.48
CA PRO A 69 4.31 2.55 -17.17
C PRO A 69 4.11 3.93 -17.82
N GLN A 70 3.39 4.01 -18.94
CA GLN A 70 3.05 5.28 -19.61
C GLN A 70 2.00 6.11 -18.85
N ASN A 71 1.21 5.48 -17.99
CA ASN A 71 0.18 6.15 -17.21
C ASN A 71 0.76 6.78 -15.94
N VAL A 72 1.97 6.39 -15.52
CA VAL A 72 2.56 6.77 -14.23
C VAL A 72 3.83 7.59 -14.47
N CYS A 73 3.88 8.82 -13.95
CA CYS A 73 5.08 9.67 -14.03
C CYS A 73 5.92 9.59 -12.75
N ARG A 74 5.33 9.18 -11.64
CA ARG A 74 5.99 9.08 -10.34
C ARG A 74 5.36 7.99 -9.48
N LEU A 75 6.20 7.25 -8.77
CA LEU A 75 5.80 6.24 -7.81
C LEU A 75 6.34 6.60 -6.41
N VAL A 76 5.47 6.68 -5.42
CA VAL A 76 5.84 6.92 -4.02
C VAL A 76 5.34 5.75 -3.17
N LEU A 77 6.28 4.95 -2.67
CA LEU A 77 5.99 3.80 -1.82
C LEU A 77 6.20 4.17 -0.35
N LEU A 78 5.14 4.07 0.45
CA LEU A 78 5.15 4.37 1.88
C LEU A 78 5.13 3.06 2.65
N ASP A 79 6.21 2.78 3.38
CA ASP A 79 6.43 1.57 4.15
C ASP A 79 5.94 0.28 3.45
N PRO A 80 6.29 0.07 2.16
CA PRO A 80 5.64 -0.93 1.33
C PRO A 80 5.89 -2.35 1.83
N THR A 81 4.93 -3.24 1.62
CA THR A 81 5.17 -4.68 1.77
C THR A 81 6.23 -5.12 0.76
N PHE A 82 7.18 -5.96 1.17
CA PHE A 82 8.17 -6.53 0.26
C PHE A 82 7.53 -7.63 -0.61
N PRO A 83 7.69 -7.60 -1.94
CA PRO A 83 7.15 -8.65 -2.82
C PRO A 83 7.91 -9.95 -2.61
N ARG A 84 7.19 -11.05 -2.37
CA ARG A 84 7.76 -12.37 -2.17
C ARG A 84 7.13 -13.36 -3.11
N ASP A 85 7.94 -14.23 -3.70
CA ASP A 85 7.42 -15.41 -4.37
C ASP A 85 6.99 -16.44 -3.31
N ASN A 86 5.70 -16.44 -3.00
CA ASN A 86 5.09 -17.31 -2.00
C ASN A 86 4.39 -18.50 -2.65
N ALA A 87 4.94 -19.08 -3.73
CA ALA A 87 4.33 -20.14 -4.55
C ALA A 87 3.70 -21.33 -3.79
N GLU A 88 3.93 -21.47 -2.48
CA GLU A 88 3.38 -22.54 -1.63
C GLU A 88 2.55 -22.09 -0.41
N TYR A 89 2.34 -20.79 -0.15
CA TYR A 89 1.62 -20.33 1.05
C TYR A 89 0.22 -19.78 0.75
N THR A 90 -0.72 -20.68 0.45
CA THR A 90 -2.16 -20.39 0.62
C THR A 90 -2.49 -20.52 2.10
N ILE A 91 -2.29 -19.44 2.87
CA ILE A 91 -2.63 -19.52 4.30
C ILE A 91 -4.14 -19.43 4.47
N ASN A 92 -4.82 -20.57 4.49
CA ASN A 92 -6.09 -20.70 5.20
C ASN A 92 -5.81 -20.50 6.68
N ASN A 93 -5.68 -19.25 7.11
CA ASN A 93 -5.15 -18.94 8.43
C ASN A 93 -6.29 -18.66 9.42
N PRO A 94 -6.62 -19.57 10.36
CA PRO A 94 -7.47 -19.22 11.48
C PRO A 94 -6.93 -18.01 12.27
N LEU A 95 -5.62 -17.74 12.20
CA LEU A 95 -5.00 -16.52 12.74
C LEU A 95 -5.43 -15.24 12.03
N ALA A 96 -5.76 -15.26 10.72
CA ALA A 96 -6.27 -14.08 10.02
C ALA A 96 -7.65 -13.66 10.56
N ASN A 97 -8.52 -14.64 10.85
CA ASN A 97 -9.81 -14.39 11.49
C ASN A 97 -9.68 -13.83 12.92
N ILE A 98 -8.59 -14.13 13.62
CA ILE A 98 -8.30 -13.58 14.95
C ILE A 98 -7.70 -12.17 14.81
N ALA A 99 -6.70 -11.99 13.95
CA ALA A 99 -6.04 -10.71 13.71
C ALA A 99 -7.03 -9.64 13.22
N THR A 100 -7.92 -9.97 12.28
CA THR A 100 -8.97 -9.05 11.79
C THR A 100 -9.95 -8.60 12.87
N ARG A 101 -10.16 -9.37 13.95
CA ARG A 101 -10.99 -8.95 15.10
C ARG A 101 -10.28 -7.94 16.00
N LEU A 102 -8.96 -7.98 16.07
CA LEU A 102 -8.15 -7.09 16.90
C LEU A 102 -7.78 -5.79 16.18
N LEU A 103 -7.82 -5.79 14.85
CA LEU A 103 -7.44 -4.66 14.01
C LEU A 103 -8.15 -3.34 14.37
N PRO A 104 -9.45 -3.30 14.72
CA PRO A 104 -10.09 -2.05 15.16
C PRO A 104 -9.51 -1.52 16.48
N LEU A 105 -9.11 -2.41 17.39
CA LEU A 105 -8.53 -2.02 18.69
C LEU A 105 -7.14 -1.42 18.53
N SER A 106 -6.34 -1.94 17.60
CA SER A 106 -5.02 -1.36 17.30
C SER A 106 -5.11 -0.01 16.58
N LEU A 107 -6.19 0.23 15.85
CA LEU A 107 -6.44 1.48 15.11
C LEU A 107 -7.16 2.54 15.96
N ALA A 108 -7.93 2.14 16.97
CA ALA A 108 -8.70 3.04 17.85
C ALA A 108 -7.92 4.20 18.47
N PRO A 109 -6.63 4.06 18.88
CA PRO A 109 -5.86 5.19 19.40
C PRO A 109 -5.59 6.29 18.37
N PHE A 110 -5.67 5.98 17.07
CA PHE A 110 -5.23 6.85 15.99
C PHE A 110 -6.38 7.41 15.15
N PHE A 111 -7.56 6.77 15.18
CA PHE A 111 -8.64 7.05 14.24
C PHE A 111 -10.02 7.13 14.87
N ASP A 112 -10.94 7.79 14.17
CA ASP A 112 -12.32 7.96 14.61
C ASP A 112 -13.05 6.62 14.76
N ASN A 113 -13.60 6.40 15.95
CA ASN A 113 -14.43 5.25 16.30
C ASN A 113 -15.67 5.11 15.39
N SER A 114 -16.20 6.19 14.82
CA SER A 114 -17.33 6.13 13.89
C SER A 114 -16.97 5.36 12.61
N ILE A 115 -15.78 5.64 12.04
CA ILE A 115 -15.25 4.96 10.86
C ILE A 115 -14.92 3.51 11.23
N LEU A 116 -14.29 3.28 12.38
CA LEU A 116 -13.96 1.95 12.86
C LEU A 116 -15.21 1.08 13.04
N ASN A 117 -16.27 1.65 13.60
CA ASN A 117 -17.54 0.95 13.76
C ASN A 117 -18.18 0.63 12.40
N ARG A 118 -18.19 1.58 11.46
CA ARG A 118 -18.79 1.37 10.13
C ARG A 118 -18.05 0.33 9.30
N ARG A 119 -16.71 0.41 9.26
CA ARG A 119 -15.87 -0.41 8.37
C ARG A 119 -15.54 -1.77 8.94
N TYR A 120 -15.43 -1.95 10.26
CA TYR A 120 -14.88 -3.19 10.82
C TYR A 120 -15.85 -4.02 11.65
N ARG A 121 -17.02 -3.47 12.02
CA ARG A 121 -18.07 -4.26 12.68
C ARG A 121 -18.90 -5.06 11.69
N GLY A 122 -19.51 -6.14 12.17
CA GLY A 122 -20.38 -7.00 11.38
C GLY A 122 -19.69 -8.26 10.85
N LYS A 123 -20.50 -9.24 10.44
CA LYS A 123 -19.98 -10.50 9.89
C LYS A 123 -19.40 -10.32 8.49
N GLN A 124 -20.11 -9.57 7.63
CA GLN A 124 -19.70 -9.31 6.25
C GLN A 124 -18.34 -8.59 6.17
N ASN A 125 -18.17 -7.50 6.92
CA ASN A 125 -16.90 -6.77 6.97
C ASN A 125 -15.73 -7.62 7.47
N ARG A 126 -15.96 -8.51 8.46
CA ARG A 126 -14.92 -9.43 8.92
C ARG A 126 -14.56 -10.49 7.88
N GLN A 127 -15.55 -11.03 7.17
CA GLN A 127 -15.31 -11.96 6.06
C GLN A 127 -14.52 -11.25 4.96
N PHE A 128 -14.91 -10.04 4.60
CA PHE A 128 -14.20 -9.20 3.64
C PHE A 128 -12.73 -9.01 4.01
N LEU A 129 -12.44 -8.61 5.26
CA LEU A 129 -11.08 -8.43 5.76
C LEU A 129 -10.26 -9.72 5.74
N ALA A 130 -10.87 -10.84 6.12
CA ALA A 130 -10.23 -12.15 6.04
C ALA A 130 -9.90 -12.54 4.59
N HIS A 131 -10.82 -12.25 3.64
CA HIS A 131 -10.55 -12.44 2.22
C HIS A 131 -9.39 -11.56 1.75
N GLN A 132 -9.38 -10.26 2.03
CA GLN A 132 -8.27 -9.38 1.64
C GLN A 132 -6.92 -9.90 2.17
N TRP A 133 -6.89 -10.38 3.41
CA TRP A 133 -5.69 -10.96 4.01
C TRP A 133 -5.18 -12.18 3.23
N ASN A 134 -6.09 -13.08 2.84
CA ASN A 134 -5.73 -14.27 2.07
C ASN A 134 -5.20 -13.90 0.67
N TYR A 135 -5.63 -12.79 0.09
CA TYR A 135 -5.15 -12.31 -1.21
C TYR A 135 -3.81 -11.57 -1.15
N ALA A 136 -3.37 -11.12 0.03
CA ALA A 136 -2.11 -10.40 0.17
C ALA A 136 -0.92 -11.19 -0.39
N SER A 137 -0.86 -12.51 -0.12
CA SER A 137 0.21 -13.36 -0.64
C SER A 137 0.17 -13.54 -2.16
N THR A 138 -1.03 -13.55 -2.76
CA THR A 138 -1.19 -13.59 -4.22
C THR A 138 -0.63 -12.32 -4.87
N LEU A 139 -0.92 -11.15 -4.29
CA LEU A 139 -0.37 -9.87 -4.79
C LEU A 139 1.15 -9.82 -4.64
N GLU A 140 1.70 -10.28 -3.49
CA GLU A 140 3.15 -10.41 -3.28
C GLU A 140 3.81 -11.25 -4.38
N THR A 141 3.28 -12.45 -4.66
CA THR A 141 3.82 -13.35 -5.69
C THR A 141 3.76 -12.72 -7.07
N ARG A 142 2.62 -12.13 -7.44
CA ARG A 142 2.42 -11.53 -8.76
C ARG A 142 3.39 -10.37 -9.01
N VAL A 143 3.57 -9.48 -8.02
CA VAL A 143 4.52 -8.37 -8.14
C VAL A 143 5.96 -8.87 -8.16
N SER A 144 6.30 -9.89 -7.38
CA SER A 144 7.62 -10.53 -7.43
C SER A 144 7.94 -11.07 -8.83
N GLN A 145 6.97 -11.72 -9.48
CA GLN A 145 7.12 -12.22 -10.85
C GLN A 145 7.25 -11.09 -11.87
N LEU A 146 6.43 -10.03 -11.74
CA LEU A 146 6.52 -8.86 -12.62
C LEU A 146 7.87 -8.14 -12.52
N LEU A 147 8.40 -7.95 -11.30
CA LEU A 147 9.73 -7.36 -11.10
C LEU A 147 10.87 -8.21 -11.66
N THR A 148 10.68 -9.54 -11.73
CA THR A 148 11.65 -10.45 -12.34
C THR A 148 11.57 -10.40 -13.87
N ALA A 149 10.35 -10.28 -14.41
CA ALA A 149 10.10 -10.26 -15.85
C ALA A 149 10.23 -8.86 -16.49
N SER A 150 10.23 -7.80 -15.69
CA SER A 150 10.16 -6.42 -16.15
C SER A 150 10.95 -5.49 -15.23
N THR A 151 11.54 -4.46 -15.82
CA THR A 151 12.12 -3.36 -15.04
C THR A 151 11.10 -2.24 -14.93
N VAL A 152 11.12 -1.52 -13.80
CA VAL A 152 10.39 -0.23 -13.74
C VAL A 152 10.99 0.68 -14.80
N ALA A 153 10.12 1.29 -15.59
CA ALA A 153 10.57 2.12 -16.69
C ALA A 153 11.40 3.32 -16.17
N PRO A 154 12.56 3.63 -16.77
CA PRO A 154 13.49 4.63 -16.25
C PRO A 154 12.90 6.03 -16.07
N HIS A 155 11.81 6.35 -16.75
CA HIS A 155 11.13 7.64 -16.64
C HIS A 155 10.26 7.78 -15.38
N ILE A 156 9.96 6.67 -14.68
CA ILE A 156 9.14 6.70 -13.46
C ILE A 156 10.04 7.05 -12.28
N ARG A 157 9.94 8.30 -11.81
CA ARG A 157 10.67 8.73 -10.61
C ARG A 157 10.11 7.99 -9.39
N THR A 158 10.93 7.14 -8.76
CA THR A 158 10.49 6.29 -7.65
C THR A 158 11.10 6.73 -6.31
N HIS A 159 10.26 6.82 -5.28
CA HIS A 159 10.67 7.02 -3.89
C HIS A 159 10.17 5.87 -3.02
N VAL A 160 11.01 5.40 -2.10
CA VAL A 160 10.64 4.46 -1.03
C VAL A 160 10.85 5.18 0.30
N ILE A 161 9.78 5.37 1.07
CA ILE A 161 9.79 6.10 2.35
C ILE A 161 9.40 5.14 3.46
N VAL A 162 10.25 4.99 4.47
CA VAL A 162 10.16 3.88 5.43
C VAL A 162 10.11 4.40 6.86
N GLY A 163 9.16 3.92 7.65
CA GLY A 163 9.12 4.12 9.10
C GLY A 163 10.18 3.23 9.76
N ALA A 164 11.36 3.78 10.01
CA ALA A 164 12.52 2.98 10.43
C ALA A 164 12.56 2.64 11.92
N GLY A 165 11.57 3.12 12.70
CA GLY A 165 11.51 2.93 14.15
C GLY A 165 12.83 3.25 14.82
N ASN A 166 13.31 2.33 15.66
CA ASN A 166 14.62 2.42 16.31
C ASN A 166 15.70 1.55 15.63
N GLY A 167 15.45 1.06 14.40
CA GLY A 167 16.42 0.25 13.65
C GLY A 167 16.46 -1.23 14.01
N ARG A 168 15.67 -1.69 14.98
CA ARG A 168 15.69 -3.10 15.41
C ARG A 168 14.98 -4.03 14.43
N GLN A 169 14.19 -3.49 13.49
CA GLN A 169 13.48 -4.26 12.47
C GLN A 169 14.44 -4.64 11.31
N THR A 170 15.57 -5.28 11.62
CA THR A 170 16.71 -5.46 10.69
C THR A 170 16.32 -6.13 9.39
N ARG A 171 15.52 -7.20 9.45
CA ARG A 171 15.01 -7.90 8.25
C ARG A 171 14.15 -6.98 7.38
N PHE A 172 13.18 -6.30 7.99
CA PHE A 172 12.30 -5.37 7.27
C PHE A 172 13.11 -4.24 6.61
N LEU A 173 14.03 -3.61 7.34
CA LEU A 173 14.87 -2.54 6.80
C LEU A 173 15.83 -3.02 5.70
N MET A 174 16.27 -4.28 5.75
CA MET A 174 17.02 -4.89 4.65
C MET A 174 16.12 -5.05 3.42
N GLU A 175 14.91 -5.57 3.59
CA GLU A 175 13.93 -5.74 2.51
C GLU A 175 13.58 -4.41 1.84
N GLN A 176 13.42 -3.32 2.60
CA GLN A 176 13.20 -1.98 2.04
C GLN A 176 14.39 -1.47 1.22
N ARG A 177 15.63 -1.73 1.67
CA ARG A 177 16.84 -1.38 0.90
C ARG A 177 16.92 -2.18 -0.39
N THR A 178 16.66 -3.48 -0.33
CA THR A 178 16.63 -4.35 -1.50
C THR A 178 15.59 -3.87 -2.50
N LEU A 179 14.37 -3.59 -2.04
CA LEU A 179 13.31 -3.08 -2.91
C LEU A 179 13.70 -1.75 -3.55
N ALA A 180 14.22 -0.79 -2.78
CA ALA A 180 14.67 0.48 -3.35
C ALA A 180 15.76 0.30 -4.41
N SER A 181 16.70 -0.63 -4.19
CA SER A 181 17.74 -0.95 -5.16
C SER A 181 17.19 -1.60 -6.43
N MET A 182 16.20 -2.50 -6.32
CA MET A 182 15.55 -3.13 -7.49
C MET A 182 14.83 -2.11 -8.37
N LEU A 183 14.32 -1.04 -7.76
CA LEU A 183 13.53 -0.01 -8.43
C LEU A 183 14.34 1.22 -8.86
N ASP A 184 15.65 1.23 -8.62
CA ASP A 184 16.51 2.44 -8.73
C ASP A 184 15.88 3.66 -8.02
N ALA A 185 15.32 3.42 -6.83
CA ALA A 185 14.51 4.39 -6.12
C ALA A 185 15.32 5.17 -5.08
N LYS A 186 14.91 6.43 -4.85
CA LYS A 186 15.41 7.19 -3.71
C LYS A 186 14.79 6.66 -2.42
N LEU A 187 15.63 6.11 -1.54
CA LEU A 187 15.24 5.61 -0.23
C LEU A 187 15.31 6.70 0.85
N VAL A 188 14.24 6.87 1.62
CA VAL A 188 14.13 7.80 2.75
C VAL A 188 13.76 7.00 4.00
N MET A 189 14.61 7.04 5.02
CA MET A 189 14.38 6.38 6.30
C MET A 189 13.93 7.42 7.34
N LEU A 190 12.71 7.29 7.85
CA LEU A 190 12.15 8.12 8.89
C LEU A 190 12.36 7.44 10.25
N TRP A 191 13.42 7.83 10.95
CA TRP A 191 13.75 7.29 12.26
C TRP A 191 12.77 7.77 13.33
N GLY A 192 12.40 6.88 14.25
CA GLY A 192 11.38 7.12 15.27
C GLY A 192 9.95 6.86 14.80
N GLU A 193 9.72 6.82 13.49
CA GLU A 193 8.40 6.59 12.90
C GLU A 193 8.05 5.11 12.79
N ASN A 194 6.75 4.80 12.90
CA ASN A 194 6.22 3.44 12.78
C ASN A 194 5.51 3.24 11.44
N HIS A 195 5.00 2.03 11.20
CA HIS A 195 4.32 1.66 9.94
C HIS A 195 3.16 2.61 9.56
N LEU A 196 2.45 3.18 10.53
CA LEU A 196 1.31 4.07 10.31
C LEU A 196 1.71 5.54 10.11
N PHE A 197 3.01 5.88 10.00
CA PHE A 197 3.48 7.24 9.82
C PHE A 197 2.75 8.04 8.71
N PRO A 198 2.31 7.45 7.57
CA PRO A 198 1.58 8.23 6.57
C PRO A 198 0.27 8.80 7.09
N LEU A 199 -0.33 8.16 8.10
CA LEU A 199 -1.61 8.55 8.66
C LEU A 199 -1.45 9.31 9.98
N THR A 200 -0.41 9.01 10.77
CA THR A 200 -0.15 9.68 12.05
C THR A 200 0.60 11.00 11.86
N ASN A 201 1.55 11.05 10.93
CA ASN A 201 2.45 12.18 10.64
C ASN A 201 2.48 12.48 9.12
N PRO A 202 1.32 12.82 8.50
CA PRO A 202 1.20 12.97 7.04
C PRO A 202 2.11 14.06 6.46
N GLU A 203 2.49 15.06 7.26
CA GLU A 203 3.41 16.14 6.87
C GLU A 203 4.80 15.65 6.46
N LEU A 204 5.23 14.48 6.96
CA LEU A 204 6.49 13.86 6.55
C LEU A 204 6.43 13.30 5.12
N VAL A 205 5.21 13.00 4.63
CA VAL A 205 4.97 12.43 3.32
C VAL A 205 4.62 13.50 2.28
N LEU A 206 3.91 14.55 2.69
CA LEU A 206 3.40 15.59 1.79
C LEU A 206 4.44 16.13 0.79
N PRO A 207 5.70 16.42 1.15
CA PRO A 207 6.71 16.90 0.20
C PRO A 207 6.99 15.97 -0.99
N PHE A 208 6.65 14.68 -0.90
CA PHE A 208 6.82 13.70 -1.97
C PHE A 208 5.57 13.56 -2.84
N ILE A 209 4.42 14.01 -2.36
CA ILE A 209 3.12 13.96 -3.03
C ILE A 209 2.80 15.29 -3.73
N SER A 210 3.16 16.42 -3.12
CA SER A 210 2.75 17.76 -3.56
C SER A 210 3.63 18.40 -4.64
N GLN A 211 4.71 17.75 -5.06
CA GLN A 211 5.57 18.27 -6.13
C GLN A 211 4.93 18.08 -7.50
N VAL A 212 3.97 18.94 -7.86
CA VAL A 212 3.60 19.18 -9.26
C VAL A 212 4.56 20.22 -9.82
#